data_AF-A0A3C1NPC7-F1
#
_entry.id   AF-A0A3C1NPC7-F1
#
_cell.length_a   1.000
_cell.length_b   1.000
_cell.length_c   1.000
_cell.angle_alpha   90.00
_cell.angle_beta   90.00
_cell.angle_gamma   90.00
#
_symmetry.space_group_name_H-M   'P 1'
#
loop_
_entity.id
_entity.type
_entity.pdbx_description
1 polymer ?
#
loop_
_entity_poly.entity_id
_entity_poly.type
_entity_poly.pdbx_seq_one_letter_code
_entity_poly.pdbx_strand_id
1 'polypeptide(L)' 'MAPETDDKELLALFRQEATKEAAFTRIIRKYQEKLYWHIRRLVVDHEDANDVLQNLFIKVWKSLDNFREDS' A
#
# COMPACT_ATOMS: atom_id res chain seq x y z
N MET A 1 -6.02 -10.52 13.31
CA MET A 1 -6.57 -9.26 12.77
C MET A 1 -5.88 -8.11 13.50
N ALA A 2 -5.00 -7.38 12.82
CA ALA A 2 -4.48 -6.11 13.38
C ALA A 2 -5.67 -5.14 13.52
N PRO A 3 -5.67 -4.25 14.52
CA PRO A 3 -6.74 -3.26 14.68
C PRO A 3 -6.91 -2.50 13.36
N GLU A 4 -8.16 -2.37 12.90
CA GLU A 4 -8.50 -1.62 11.70
C GLU A 4 -8.16 -0.14 11.92
N THR A 5 -6.91 0.25 11.64
CA THR A 5 -6.53 1.66 11.59
C THR A 5 -7.23 2.28 10.39
N ASP A 6 -7.95 3.37 10.63
CA ASP A 6 -8.68 4.08 9.59
C ASP A 6 -7.71 4.60 8.51
N ASP A 7 -8.12 4.55 7.24
CA ASP A 7 -7.24 4.96 6.15
C ASP A 7 -6.88 6.44 6.25
N LYS A 8 -7.79 7.29 6.73
CA LYS A 8 -7.50 8.73 6.89
C LYS A 8 -6.44 8.95 7.96
N GLU A 9 -6.45 8.15 9.03
CA GLU A 9 -5.41 8.20 10.05
C GLU A 9 -4.05 7.77 9.47
N LEU A 10 -4.02 6.69 8.69
CA LEU A 10 -2.80 6.24 8.01
C LEU A 10 -2.26 7.29 7.04
N LEU A 11 -3.14 7.98 6.30
CA LEU A 11 -2.76 9.07 5.40
C LEU A 11 -2.26 10.29 6.15
N ALA A 12 -2.90 10.66 7.27
CA ALA A 12 -2.46 11.77 8.11
C ALA A 12 -1.06 11.51 8.71
N LEU A 13 -0.80 10.29 9.17
CA LEU A 13 0.53 9.87 9.63
C LEU A 13 1.53 9.86 8.47
N PHE A 14 1.14 9.38 7.29
CA PHE A 14 2.02 9.36 6.12
C PHE A 14 2.51 10.75 5.70
N ARG A 15 1.70 11.80 5.92
CA ARG A 15 2.07 13.20 5.63
C ARG A 15 3.14 13.76 6.57
N GLN A 16 3.40 13.13 7.70
CA GLN A 16 4.42 13.57 8.65
C GLN A 16 5.72 12.81 8.42
N GLU A 17 6.82 13.52 8.17
CA GLU A 17 8.13 12.90 7.86
C GLU A 17 8.57 11.90 8.95
N ALA A 18 8.36 12.23 10.23
CA ALA A 18 8.72 11.38 11.36
C ALA A 18 7.93 10.06 11.47
N THR A 19 6.72 9.98 10.87
CA THR A 19 5.87 8.77 10.94
C THR A 19 5.58 8.15 9.58
N LYS A 20 6.10 8.74 8.50
CA LYS A 20 5.87 8.35 7.10
C LYS A 20 6.11 6.87 6.82
N GLU A 21 7.28 6.35 7.18
CA GLU A 21 7.65 4.95 6.93
C GLU A 21 6.79 3.97 7.75
N ALA A 22 6.52 4.32 9.01
CA ALA A 22 5.68 3.50 9.89
C ALA A 22 4.23 3.45 9.39
N ALA A 23 3.70 4.59 8.95
CA ALA A 23 2.38 4.70 8.36
C ALA A 23 2.29 3.85 7.07
N PHE A 24 3.29 3.96 6.19
CA PHE A 24 3.30 3.18 4.96
C PHE A 24 3.44 1.68 5.20
N THR A 25 4.23 1.27 6.19
CA THR A 25 4.34 -0.14 6.60
C THR A 25 2.98 -0.69 7.03
N ARG A 26 2.16 0.11 7.72
CA ARG A 26 0.80 -0.27 8.09
C ARG A 26 -0.12 -0.36 6.86
N ILE A 27 -0.01 0.56 5.90
CA ILE A 27 -0.73 0.50 4.62
C ILE A 27 -0.38 -0.80 3.88
N ILE A 28 0.91 -1.12 3.71
CA ILE A 28 1.35 -2.38 3.07
C ILE A 28 0.73 -3.56 3.80
N ARG A 29 0.86 -3.66 5.13
CA ARG A 29 0.34 -4.79 5.91
C ARG A 29 -1.17 -4.95 5.77
N LYS A 30 -1.91 -3.85 5.68
CA LYS A 30 -3.37 -3.84 5.52
C LYS A 30 -3.81 -4.33 4.14
N TYR A 31 -3.08 -3.96 3.08
CA TYR A 31 -3.51 -4.18 1.69
C TYR A 31 -2.79 -5.29 0.93
N GLN A 32 -1.63 -5.75 1.40
CA GLN A 32 -0.78 -6.69 0.69
C GLN A 32 -1.50 -7.97 0.27
N GLU A 33 -2.27 -8.60 1.16
CA GLU A 33 -2.90 -9.90 0.88
C GLU A 33 -4.01 -9.75 -0.17
N LYS A 34 -4.89 -8.76 0.01
CA LYS A 34 -5.98 -8.48 -0.92
C LYS A 34 -5.46 -8.11 -2.31
N LEU A 35 -4.43 -7.27 -2.38
CA LEU A 35 -3.79 -6.88 -3.64
C LEU A 35 -3.06 -8.04 -4.29
N TYR A 36 -2.35 -8.86 -3.51
CA TYR A 36 -1.70 -10.07 -4.00
C TYR A 36 -2.70 -11.00 -4.68
N TRP A 37 -3.82 -11.33 -4.01
CA TRP A 37 -4.86 -12.17 -4.60
C TRP A 37 -5.53 -11.56 -5.83
N HIS A 38 -5.59 -10.24 -5.93
CA HIS A 38 -6.08 -9.56 -7.12
C HIS A 38 -5.09 -9.70 -8.29
N ILE A 39 -3.81 -9.38 -8.05
CA ILE A 39 -2.72 -9.49 -9.03
C ILE A 39 -2.54 -10.93 -9.49
N ARG A 40 -2.57 -11.90 -8.56
CA ARG A 40 -2.38 -13.33 -8.85
C ARG A 40 -3.39 -13.87 -9.86
N ARG A 41 -4.59 -13.28 -9.94
CA ARG A 41 -5.62 -13.63 -10.94
C ARG A 41 -5.34 -13.07 -12.33
N LEU A 42 -4.42 -12.12 -12.47
CA LEU A 42 -4.07 -11.44 -13.72
C LEU A 42 -2.78 -11.98 -14.35
N VAL A 43 -1.83 -12.45 -13.54
CA VAL A 43 -0.54 -12.96 -14.00
C VAL A 43 -0.58 -14.48 -14.21
N VAL A 44 0.20 -14.95 -15.20
CA VAL A 44 0.32 -16.37 -15.54
C VAL A 44 1.17 -17.09 -14.49
N ASP A 45 2.37 -16.58 -14.21
CA ASP A 45 3.27 -17.12 -13.19
C ASP A 45 2.95 -16.52 -11.80
N HIS A 46 3.07 -17.33 -10.75
CA HIS A 46 2.92 -16.86 -9.38
C HIS A 46 4.10 -16.01 -8.90
N GLU A 47 5.32 -16.21 -9.42
CA GLU A 47 6.50 -15.43 -9.03
C GLU A 47 6.35 -13.98 -9.50
N ASP A 48 5.78 -13.77 -10.69
CA ASP A 48 5.45 -12.45 -11.25
C ASP A 48 4.50 -11.65 -10.35
N ALA A 49 3.62 -12.32 -9.59
CA ALA A 49 2.66 -11.64 -8.71
C ALA A 49 3.36 -10.85 -7.60
N ASN A 50 4.46 -11.40 -7.06
CA ASN A 50 5.25 -10.75 -6.01
C ASN A 50 5.97 -9.51 -6.56
N ASP A 51 6.55 -9.61 -7.76
CA ASP A 51 7.27 -8.51 -8.40
C ASP A 51 6.33 -7.37 -8.78
N VAL A 52 5.14 -7.69 -9.32
CA VAL A 52 4.11 -6.69 -9.64
C VAL A 52 3.61 -6.01 -8.36
N LEU A 53 3.38 -6.76 -7.29
CA LEU A 53 2.95 -6.22 -6.00
C LEU A 53 4.01 -5.27 -5.41
N GLN A 54 5.28 -5.65 -5.45
CA GLN A 54 6.37 -4.81 -4.98
C GLN A 54 6.46 -3.50 -5.80
N ASN A 55 6.45 -3.61 -7.13
CA ASN A 55 6.48 -2.45 -8.02
C ASN A 55 5.27 -1.52 -7.81
N LEU A 56 4.09 -2.09 -7.55
CA LEU A 56 2.90 -1.33 -7.19
C LEU A 56 3.13 -0.50 -5.93
N PHE A 57 3.62 -1.10 -4.84
CA PHE A 57 3.87 -0.35 -3.61
C PHE A 57 4.95 0.73 -3.77
N ILE A 58 6.00 0.48 -4.57
CA ILE A 58 7.00 1.51 -4.89
C ILE A 58 6.36 2.71 -5.61
N LYS A 59 5.44 2.45 -6.56
CA LYS A 59 4.70 3.52 -7.24
C LYS A 59 3.78 4.25 -6.27
N VAL A 60 3.05 3.54 -5.43
CA VAL A 60 2.18 4.15 -4.41
C VAL A 60 2.99 5.04 -3.49
N TRP A 61 4.13 4.59 -2.95
CA TRP A 61 4.99 5.43 -2.10
C TRP A 61 5.35 6.78 -2.76
N LYS A 62 5.74 6.74 -4.04
CA LYS A 62 6.12 7.94 -4.82
C LYS A 62 4.93 8.85 -5.14
N SER A 63 3.76 8.25 -5.39
CA SER A 63 2.55 8.98 -5.76
C SER A 63 1.75 9.51 -4.57
N LEU A 64 1.82 8.85 -3.42
CA LEU A 64 1.02 9.17 -2.24
C LEU A 64 1.37 10.54 -1.64
N ASP A 65 2.60 11.00 -1.85
CA ASP A 65 3.06 12.33 -1.48
C ASP A 65 2.27 13.45 -2.20
N ASN A 66 1.87 13.20 -3.45
CA ASN A 66 1.11 14.13 -4.30
C ASN A 66 -0.38 13.78 -4.40
N PHE A 67 -0.86 12.85 -3.56
CA PHE A 67 -2.24 12.39 -3.61
C PHE A 67 -3.18 13.45 -3.04
N ARG A 68 -4.13 13.91 -3.88
CA ARG A 68 -5.02 15.03 -3.56
C ARG A 68 -6.30 14.64 -2.81
N GLU A 69 -6.51 13.36 -2.50
CA GLU A 69 -7.71 12.86 -1.82
C GLU A 69 -9.04 13.26 -2.51
N ASP A 70 -9.00 13.62 -3.80
CA ASP A 70 -10.17 13.98 -4.61
C ASP A 70 -10.97 12.71 -4.97
N SER A 71 -11.66 12.09 -4.01
CA SER A 71 -12.71 11.06 -4.20
C SER A 71 -13.53 10.83 -2.94
#